data_AF-A0A8H4R6V0-F1
#
_entry.id   AF-A0A8H4R6V0-F1
#
_cell.length_a   1.000
_cell.length_b   1.000
_cell.length_c   1.000
_cell.angle_alpha   90.00
_cell.angle_beta   90.00
_cell.angle_gamma   90.00
#
_symmetry.space_group_name_H-M   'P 1'
#
loop_
_entity.id
_entity.type
_entity.pdbx_description
1 polymer ?
#
loop_
_entity_poly.entity_id
_entity_poly.type
_entity_poly.pdbx_seq_one_letter_code
_entity_poly.pdbx_strand_id
1 'polypeptide(L)'
;MDLGAGMAGQPQSAIFTFPVELAQDILSFCHPWDVAAFSKTCRGAYALVYQSTDQYLWRQLFHGYSFDPPQYSSEPSRRKEKKDWKKELICRMKAELILFRGPRTEVETKEMLQTLITVIEDSSYILSRTGFSRNTKWLKRMVRQSLLLNNLYSISTEDDAEAQLHAQIRSYLALTIHPKQDESTLALFLERRDTSRAYVYNLEHYKATNQWGPFHTDGSVNWTHVEYLQDVVSCNIRELPGSWAQTRPPSCLDPPREGRASGLMSEEDWAGVEGTWRRYVCFMDYRDLFAFNFTELAGGPKNPKFFKDPRFREATRLIELKLHIARSSELRYYRPPTESHHPAYPTLCIGGSSKGVNGNEAIVEGCVIMGQDGVARWEIISIYDDHPQWSSHGVQIGGVGSAMGVIGVWTTTNHDPDDPAGPFWLWKVEDNSPTHLMEFT
;
A
#
# COMPACT_ATOMS: atom_id res chain seq x y z
N MET A 1 19.07 -71.83 -34.83
CA MET A 1 18.76 -70.55 -35.48
C MET A 1 17.60 -69.96 -34.72
N ASP A 2 17.92 -69.23 -33.66
CA ASP A 2 16.93 -68.55 -32.83
C ASP A 2 17.02 -67.07 -33.21
N LEU A 3 15.92 -66.54 -33.75
CA LEU A 3 15.83 -65.22 -34.33
C LEU A 3 15.78 -64.19 -33.20
N GLY A 4 16.87 -63.42 -33.06
CA GLY A 4 16.93 -62.27 -32.19
C GLY A 4 15.88 -61.24 -32.58
N ALA A 5 14.82 -61.14 -31.77
CA ALA A 5 13.87 -60.05 -31.81
C ALA A 5 14.59 -58.77 -31.33
N GLY A 6 14.97 -57.92 -32.27
CA GLY A 6 15.44 -56.58 -31.98
C GLY A 6 14.36 -55.78 -31.24
N MET A 7 14.68 -55.34 -30.03
CA MET A 7 13.91 -54.32 -29.33
C MET A 7 13.92 -53.04 -30.18
N ALA A 8 12.82 -52.76 -30.87
CA ALA A 8 12.59 -51.46 -31.47
C ALA A 8 12.51 -50.44 -30.31
N GLY A 9 13.55 -49.61 -30.17
CA GLY A 9 13.59 -48.55 -29.18
C GLY A 9 12.39 -47.62 -29.36
N GLN A 10 11.71 -47.30 -28.26
CA GLN A 10 10.64 -46.31 -28.27
C GLN A 10 11.14 -45.01 -28.94
N PRO A 11 10.34 -44.37 -29.81
CA PRO A 11 10.73 -43.10 -30.42
C PRO A 11 10.97 -42.09 -29.30
N GLN A 12 12.22 -41.64 -29.20
CA GLN A 12 12.61 -40.61 -28.25
C GLN A 12 11.82 -39.34 -28.58
N SER A 13 11.10 -38.79 -27.60
CA SER A 13 10.30 -37.58 -27.83
C SER A 13 11.19 -36.46 -28.37
N ALA A 14 10.74 -35.80 -29.45
CA ALA A 14 11.51 -34.81 -30.20
C ALA A 14 12.03 -33.64 -29.35
N ILE A 15 11.37 -33.33 -28.23
CA ILE A 15 11.85 -32.27 -27.33
C ILE A 15 13.16 -32.65 -26.62
N PHE A 16 13.40 -33.94 -26.38
CA PHE A 16 14.64 -34.44 -25.75
C PHE A 16 15.76 -34.69 -26.76
N THR A 17 15.53 -34.47 -28.06
CA THR A 17 16.60 -34.51 -29.07
C THR A 17 17.30 -33.18 -29.24
N PHE A 18 16.72 -32.08 -28.73
CA PHE A 18 17.36 -30.77 -28.72
C PHE A 18 18.36 -30.62 -27.56
N PRO A 19 19.40 -29.78 -27.73
CA PRO A 19 20.16 -29.22 -26.61
C PRO A 19 19.24 -28.60 -25.54
N VAL A 20 19.66 -28.66 -24.28
CA VAL A 20 18.86 -28.22 -23.13
C VAL A 20 18.46 -26.74 -23.26
N GLU A 21 19.35 -25.92 -23.82
CA GLU A 21 19.14 -24.49 -24.04
C GLU A 21 18.02 -24.24 -25.04
N LEU A 22 17.98 -24.98 -26.15
CA LEU A 22 16.93 -24.88 -27.16
C LEU A 22 15.60 -25.42 -26.64
N ALA A 23 15.62 -26.51 -25.87
CA ALA A 23 14.41 -27.02 -25.23
C ALA A 23 13.82 -26.02 -24.22
N GLN A 24 14.67 -25.37 -23.41
CA GLN A 24 14.24 -24.31 -22.49
C GLN A 24 13.77 -23.05 -23.22
N ASP A 25 14.42 -22.67 -24.32
CA ASP A 25 13.98 -21.53 -25.14
C ASP A 25 12.59 -21.77 -25.73
N ILE A 26 12.33 -22.96 -26.28
CA ILE A 26 11.00 -23.35 -26.77
C ILE A 26 9.96 -23.26 -25.64
N LEU A 27 10.26 -23.81 -24.46
CA LEU A 27 9.37 -23.76 -23.31
C LEU A 27 9.11 -22.33 -22.81
N SER A 28 10.02 -21.38 -23.06
CA SER A 28 9.86 -19.99 -22.64
C SER A 28 8.72 -19.25 -23.36
N PHE A 29 8.28 -19.75 -24.51
CA PHE A 29 7.12 -19.24 -25.25
C PHE A 29 5.78 -19.77 -24.71
N CYS A 30 5.80 -20.75 -23.81
CA CYS A 30 4.59 -21.35 -23.23
C CYS A 30 4.10 -20.57 -22.00
N HIS A 31 2.82 -20.74 -21.65
CA HIS A 31 2.31 -20.24 -20.37
C HIS A 31 2.97 -21.02 -19.20
N PRO A 32 3.29 -20.38 -18.06
CA PRO A 32 3.85 -21.08 -16.89
C PRO A 32 3.07 -22.34 -16.46
N TRP A 33 1.74 -22.28 -16.47
CA TRP A 33 0.86 -23.45 -16.28
C TRP A 33 1.10 -24.59 -17.28
N ASP A 34 1.32 -24.30 -18.55
CA ASP A 34 1.58 -25.32 -19.57
C ASP A 34 2.94 -25.98 -19.31
N VAL A 35 3.95 -25.20 -18.91
CA VAL A 35 5.26 -25.72 -18.51
C VAL A 35 5.16 -26.61 -17.26
N ALA A 36 4.35 -26.20 -16.28
CA ALA A 36 4.08 -27.01 -15.09
C ALA A 36 3.31 -28.30 -15.44
N ALA A 37 2.38 -28.27 -16.41
CA ALA A 37 1.72 -29.46 -16.91
C ALA A 37 2.70 -30.38 -17.66
N PHE A 38 3.55 -29.82 -18.53
CA PHE A 38 4.59 -30.53 -19.26
C PHE A 38 5.55 -31.26 -18.32
N SER A 39 6.00 -30.64 -17.23
CA SER A 39 6.89 -31.27 -16.25
C SER A 39 6.33 -32.54 -15.60
N LYS A 40 5.00 -32.72 -15.62
CA LYS A 40 4.32 -33.90 -15.05
C LYS A 40 4.23 -35.07 -16.03
N THR A 41 4.60 -34.88 -17.29
CA THR A 41 4.48 -35.90 -18.34
C THR A 41 5.51 -37.01 -18.22
N CYS A 42 6.75 -36.70 -17.83
CA CYS A 42 7.80 -37.69 -17.60
C CYS A 42 8.95 -37.13 -16.73
N ARG A 43 9.84 -38.02 -16.26
CA ARG A 43 11.01 -37.64 -15.44
C ARG A 43 11.98 -36.70 -16.16
N GLY A 44 12.16 -36.87 -17.48
CA GLY A 44 13.01 -36.00 -18.29
C GLY A 44 12.46 -34.57 -18.36
N ALA A 45 11.15 -34.42 -18.56
CA ALA A 45 10.48 -33.12 -18.55
C ALA A 45 10.58 -32.45 -17.17
N TYR A 46 10.41 -33.23 -16.10
CA TYR A 46 10.61 -32.72 -14.74
C TYR A 46 12.03 -32.21 -14.51
N ALA A 47 13.05 -32.99 -14.90
CA ALA A 47 14.45 -32.59 -14.78
C ALA A 47 14.76 -31.31 -15.57
N LEU A 48 14.27 -31.23 -16.82
CA LEU A 48 14.46 -30.07 -17.70
C LEU A 48 13.93 -28.76 -17.07
N VAL A 49 12.79 -28.83 -16.38
CA VAL A 49 12.12 -27.66 -15.80
C VAL A 49 12.63 -27.33 -14.38
N TYR A 50 12.76 -28.34 -13.52
CA TYR A 50 12.95 -28.14 -12.08
C TYR A 50 14.37 -28.39 -11.56
N GLN A 51 15.22 -29.09 -12.32
CA GLN A 51 16.58 -29.44 -11.89
C GLN A 51 17.68 -28.59 -12.57
N SER A 52 17.32 -27.61 -13.40
CA SER A 52 18.28 -26.63 -13.94
C SER A 52 18.85 -25.76 -12.82
N THR A 53 20.17 -25.57 -12.81
CA THR A 53 20.89 -24.79 -11.77
C THR A 53 20.95 -23.29 -12.08
N ASP A 54 20.70 -22.88 -13.32
CA ASP A 54 20.87 -21.51 -13.82
C ASP A 54 19.60 -20.63 -13.72
N GLN A 55 18.45 -21.23 -13.42
CA GLN A 55 17.12 -20.60 -13.44
C GLN A 55 16.77 -19.86 -14.75
N TYR A 56 17.42 -20.20 -15.87
CA TYR A 56 17.23 -19.51 -17.15
C TYR A 56 15.76 -19.54 -17.59
N LEU A 57 15.19 -20.74 -17.67
CA LEU A 57 13.79 -20.95 -18.05
C LEU A 57 12.83 -20.15 -17.16
N TRP A 58 13.02 -20.20 -15.83
CA TRP A 58 12.16 -19.50 -14.87
C TRP A 58 12.19 -17.98 -15.07
N ARG A 59 13.38 -17.42 -15.31
CA ARG A 59 13.55 -16.00 -15.63
C ARG A 59 12.86 -15.63 -16.96
N GLN A 60 13.01 -16.46 -17.99
CA GLN A 60 12.35 -16.20 -19.28
C GLN A 60 10.83 -16.28 -19.18
N LEU A 61 10.29 -17.29 -18.48
CA LEU A 61 8.85 -17.41 -18.23
C LEU A 61 8.30 -16.21 -17.45
N PHE A 62 9.05 -15.73 -16.46
CA PHE A 62 8.66 -14.57 -15.69
C PHE A 62 8.58 -13.30 -16.55
N HIS A 63 9.58 -13.07 -17.42
CA HIS A 63 9.57 -11.94 -18.35
C HIS A 63 8.53 -12.10 -19.48
N GLY A 64 8.35 -13.31 -19.99
CA GLY A 64 7.37 -13.66 -21.02
C GLY A 64 5.93 -13.45 -20.55
N TYR A 65 5.64 -13.79 -19.29
CA TYR A 65 4.35 -13.49 -18.66
C TYR A 65 4.13 -11.99 -18.40
N SER A 66 5.15 -11.16 -18.66
CA SER A 66 5.13 -9.72 -18.49
C SER A 66 4.95 -9.28 -17.03
N PHE A 67 5.71 -9.85 -16.10
CA PHE A 67 5.90 -9.22 -14.78
C PHE A 67 7.04 -8.21 -14.81
N ASP A 68 7.01 -7.24 -13.91
CA ASP A 68 8.15 -6.36 -13.66
C ASP A 68 9.27 -7.16 -12.99
N PRO A 69 10.55 -6.87 -13.30
CA PRO A 69 11.66 -7.52 -12.62
C PRO A 69 11.49 -7.35 -11.10
N PRO A 70 11.57 -8.42 -10.29
CA PRO A 70 11.46 -8.31 -8.85
C PRO A 70 12.55 -7.37 -8.35
N GLN A 71 12.30 -6.58 -7.31
CA GLN A 71 13.29 -5.60 -6.82
C GLN A 71 14.60 -6.27 -6.35
N TYR A 72 15.71 -5.54 -6.43
CA TYR A 72 16.87 -5.86 -5.60
C TYR A 72 16.55 -5.36 -4.20
N SER A 73 16.68 -6.21 -3.18
CA SER A 73 16.64 -5.73 -1.81
C SER A 73 17.58 -4.53 -1.69
N SER A 74 17.05 -3.44 -1.14
CA SER A 74 17.78 -2.20 -0.90
C SER A 74 18.90 -2.37 0.10
N GLU A 75 18.97 -3.48 0.84
CA GLU A 75 20.12 -3.85 1.65
C GLU A 75 21.37 -4.05 0.77
N PRO A 76 22.44 -3.26 0.95
CA PRO A 76 23.69 -3.41 0.20
C PRO A 76 24.31 -4.82 0.32
N SER A 77 24.05 -5.50 1.45
CA SER A 77 24.43 -6.89 1.71
C SER A 77 23.69 -7.91 0.84
N ARG A 78 22.41 -7.68 0.53
CA ARG A 78 21.55 -8.57 -0.27
C ARG A 78 21.55 -8.28 -1.77
N ARG A 79 22.15 -7.16 -2.22
CA ARG A 79 22.35 -6.90 -3.67
C ARG A 79 23.15 -8.01 -4.38
N LYS A 80 23.90 -8.84 -3.63
CA LYS A 80 24.65 -10.00 -4.12
C LYS A 80 23.86 -11.33 -4.09
N GLU A 81 22.68 -11.39 -3.49
CA GLU A 81 21.87 -12.61 -3.50
C GLU A 81 21.27 -12.84 -4.90
N LYS A 82 21.51 -14.04 -5.45
CA LYS A 82 20.89 -14.45 -6.70
C LYS A 82 19.38 -14.53 -6.50
N LYS A 83 18.62 -13.76 -7.29
CA LYS A 83 17.15 -13.79 -7.28
C LYS A 83 16.63 -15.18 -7.61
N ASP A 84 15.68 -15.65 -6.80
CA ASP A 84 14.99 -16.92 -7.02
C ASP A 84 13.76 -16.71 -7.91
N TRP A 85 14.00 -16.65 -9.22
CA TRP A 85 12.97 -16.50 -10.25
C TRP A 85 11.92 -17.61 -10.19
N LYS A 86 12.36 -18.83 -9.86
CA LYS A 86 11.46 -19.97 -9.69
C LYS A 86 10.48 -19.72 -8.56
N LYS A 87 10.97 -19.33 -7.37
CA LYS A 87 10.10 -19.03 -6.22
C LYS A 87 9.14 -17.89 -6.55
N GLU A 88 9.65 -16.79 -7.11
CA GLU A 88 8.84 -15.62 -7.42
C GLU A 88 7.71 -15.94 -8.40
N LEU A 89 8.02 -16.63 -9.51
CA LEU A 89 7.00 -17.02 -10.48
C LEU A 89 5.97 -17.98 -9.86
N ILE A 90 6.42 -18.98 -9.10
CA ILE A 90 5.52 -19.95 -8.45
C ILE A 90 4.58 -19.24 -7.47
N CYS A 91 5.08 -18.31 -6.64
CA CYS A 91 4.25 -17.55 -5.70
C CYS A 91 3.17 -16.74 -6.43
N ARG A 92 3.53 -15.99 -7.48
CA ARG A 92 2.55 -15.20 -8.26
C ARG A 92 1.51 -16.07 -8.96
N MET A 93 1.93 -17.20 -9.52
CA MET A 93 1.01 -18.15 -10.17
C MET A 93 0.08 -18.83 -9.15
N LYS A 94 0.59 -19.22 -7.97
CA LYS A 94 -0.26 -19.74 -6.88
C LYS A 94 -1.26 -18.70 -6.41
N ALA A 95 -0.83 -17.46 -6.17
CA ALA A 95 -1.70 -16.37 -5.77
C ALA A 95 -2.82 -16.16 -6.80
N GLU A 96 -2.49 -16.11 -8.09
CA GLU A 96 -3.48 -16.04 -9.17
C GLU A 96 -4.51 -17.18 -9.08
N LEU A 97 -4.04 -18.41 -8.93
CA LEU A 97 -4.93 -19.58 -8.83
C LEU A 97 -5.88 -19.48 -7.64
N ILE A 98 -5.38 -19.05 -6.48
CA ILE A 98 -6.15 -18.86 -5.24
C ILE A 98 -7.20 -17.76 -5.43
N LEU A 99 -6.87 -16.66 -6.11
CA LEU A 99 -7.82 -15.58 -6.36
C LEU A 99 -9.01 -15.99 -7.23
N PHE A 100 -8.80 -16.91 -8.17
CA PHE A 100 -9.87 -17.45 -9.02
C PHE A 100 -10.64 -18.62 -8.38
N ARG A 101 -10.01 -19.42 -7.52
CA ARG A 101 -10.60 -20.66 -6.98
C ARG A 101 -10.99 -20.58 -5.50
N GLY A 102 -10.57 -19.54 -4.79
CA GLY A 102 -10.60 -19.46 -3.34
C GLY A 102 -9.43 -20.19 -2.66
N PRO A 103 -8.97 -19.72 -1.49
CA PRO A 103 -7.97 -20.42 -0.69
C PRO A 103 -8.56 -21.69 -0.07
N ARG A 104 -7.74 -22.72 0.11
CA ARG A 104 -8.15 -23.98 0.77
C ARG A 104 -7.66 -24.07 2.22
N THR A 105 -6.64 -23.29 2.56
CA THR A 105 -6.02 -23.27 3.87
C THR A 105 -5.64 -21.84 4.24
N GLU A 106 -5.52 -21.55 5.53
CA GLU A 106 -5.05 -20.25 6.05
C GLU A 106 -3.62 -19.94 5.56
N VAL A 107 -2.78 -20.97 5.41
CA VAL A 107 -1.41 -20.83 4.87
C VAL A 107 -1.44 -20.32 3.43
N GLU A 108 -2.32 -20.88 2.59
CA GLU A 108 -2.50 -20.40 1.22
C GLU A 108 -3.02 -18.96 1.18
N THR A 109 -3.92 -18.58 2.11
CA THR A 109 -4.39 -17.19 2.26
C THR A 109 -3.22 -16.27 2.55
N LYS A 110 -2.43 -16.54 3.59
CA LYS A 110 -1.28 -15.72 3.98
C LYS A 110 -0.25 -15.58 2.86
N GLU A 111 0.12 -16.69 2.20
CA GLU A 111 1.06 -16.67 1.06
C GLU A 111 0.53 -15.81 -0.10
N MET A 112 -0.78 -15.89 -0.39
CA MET A 112 -1.43 -15.11 -1.42
C MET A 112 -1.46 -13.62 -1.07
N LEU A 113 -1.83 -13.25 0.15
CA LEU A 113 -1.86 -11.86 0.61
C LEU A 113 -0.46 -11.24 0.57
N GLN A 114 0.55 -11.94 1.08
CA GLN A 114 1.95 -11.49 1.02
C GLN A 114 2.44 -11.31 -0.42
N THR A 115 2.08 -12.23 -1.31
CA THR A 115 2.42 -12.11 -2.74
C THR A 115 1.78 -10.86 -3.35
N LEU A 116 0.52 -10.57 -3.04
CA LEU A 116 -0.17 -9.37 -3.53
C LEU A 116 0.48 -8.08 -3.03
N ILE A 117 0.83 -8.02 -1.74
CA ILE A 117 1.54 -6.87 -1.15
C ILE A 117 2.84 -6.62 -1.90
N THR A 118 3.69 -7.65 -2.06
CA THR A 118 4.95 -7.54 -2.82
C THR A 118 4.72 -7.05 -4.24
N VAL A 119 3.72 -7.58 -4.95
CA VAL A 119 3.42 -7.17 -6.33
C VAL A 119 2.98 -5.70 -6.40
N ILE A 120 2.19 -5.22 -5.42
CA ILE A 120 1.74 -3.83 -5.35
C ILE A 120 2.91 -2.89 -5.04
N GLU A 121 3.77 -3.23 -4.08
CA GLU A 121 4.95 -2.43 -3.73
C GLU A 121 5.96 -2.39 -4.89
N ASP A 122 6.23 -3.52 -5.52
CA ASP A 122 7.03 -3.60 -6.76
C ASP A 122 6.46 -2.72 -7.86
N SER A 123 5.13 -2.78 -8.06
CA SER A 123 4.48 -1.97 -9.08
C SER A 123 4.66 -0.47 -8.80
N SER A 124 4.50 -0.05 -7.55
CA SER A 124 4.59 1.35 -7.13
C SER A 124 6.01 1.89 -7.26
N TYR A 125 7.01 1.09 -6.86
CA TYR A 125 8.42 1.43 -7.00
C TYR A 125 8.84 1.56 -8.47
N ILE A 126 8.45 0.62 -9.33
CA ILE A 126 8.76 0.69 -10.76
C ILE A 126 8.02 1.85 -11.42
N LEU A 127 6.75 2.07 -11.06
CA LEU A 127 5.94 3.17 -11.58
C LEU A 127 6.53 4.53 -11.21
N SER A 128 7.08 4.70 -10.00
CA SER A 128 7.69 5.95 -9.56
C SER A 128 8.98 6.30 -10.32
N ARG A 129 9.70 5.29 -10.84
CA ARG A 129 10.98 5.45 -11.55
C ARG A 129 10.89 5.35 -13.07
N THR A 130 9.87 4.73 -13.62
CA THR A 130 9.80 4.47 -15.07
C THR A 130 8.52 4.99 -15.71
N GLY A 131 7.53 5.35 -14.90
CA GLY A 131 6.20 5.72 -15.39
C GLY A 131 5.40 4.53 -15.94
N PHE A 132 5.89 3.29 -15.85
CA PHE A 132 5.15 2.13 -16.35
C PHE A 132 5.47 0.86 -15.57
N SER A 133 4.44 0.16 -15.09
CA SER A 133 4.57 -1.14 -14.42
C SER A 133 3.72 -2.19 -15.13
N ARG A 134 4.35 -3.32 -15.46
CA ARG A 134 3.66 -4.50 -16.00
C ARG A 134 2.86 -5.22 -14.91
N ASN A 135 3.33 -5.18 -13.66
CA ASN A 135 2.58 -5.70 -12.50
C ASN A 135 1.22 -5.03 -12.37
N THR A 136 1.09 -3.72 -12.64
CA THR A 136 -0.19 -3.02 -12.64
C THR A 136 -1.18 -3.62 -13.66
N LYS A 137 -0.72 -4.08 -14.83
CA LYS A 137 -1.59 -4.76 -15.81
C LYS A 137 -2.13 -6.08 -15.26
N TRP A 138 -1.28 -6.85 -14.58
CA TRP A 138 -1.68 -8.09 -13.92
C TRP A 138 -2.67 -7.82 -12.78
N LEU A 139 -2.37 -6.85 -11.90
CA LEU A 139 -3.25 -6.45 -10.79
C LEU A 139 -4.63 -5.98 -11.28
N LYS A 140 -4.69 -5.16 -12.32
CA LYS A 140 -5.95 -4.74 -12.95
C LYS A 140 -6.80 -5.91 -13.41
N ARG A 141 -6.17 -6.95 -13.97
CA ARG A 141 -6.86 -8.18 -14.37
C ARG A 141 -7.38 -8.93 -13.14
N MET A 142 -6.56 -9.09 -12.10
CA MET A 142 -6.96 -9.76 -10.86
C MET A 142 -8.15 -9.07 -10.20
N VAL A 143 -8.08 -7.76 -10.00
CA VAL A 143 -9.17 -6.98 -9.40
C VAL A 143 -10.47 -7.11 -10.18
N ARG A 144 -10.40 -7.15 -11.53
CA ARG A 144 -11.60 -7.20 -12.39
C ARG A 144 -12.19 -8.59 -12.62
N GLN A 145 -11.36 -9.63 -12.62
CA GLN A 145 -11.77 -10.96 -13.11
C GLN A 145 -11.78 -12.04 -12.01
N SER A 146 -11.20 -11.77 -10.85
CA SER A 146 -11.12 -12.73 -9.75
C SER A 146 -12.06 -12.35 -8.60
N LEU A 147 -12.11 -13.19 -7.57
CA LEU A 147 -12.90 -12.95 -6.36
C LEU A 147 -12.18 -12.04 -5.34
N LEU A 148 -11.07 -11.40 -5.73
CA LEU A 148 -10.20 -10.63 -4.83
C LEU A 148 -10.96 -9.65 -3.93
N LEU A 149 -11.66 -8.67 -4.51
CA LEU A 149 -12.32 -7.63 -3.72
C LEU A 149 -13.42 -8.20 -2.81
N ASN A 150 -14.25 -9.10 -3.35
CA ASN A 150 -15.30 -9.73 -2.57
C ASN A 150 -14.72 -10.50 -1.36
N ASN A 151 -13.72 -11.35 -1.60
CA ASN A 151 -13.06 -12.14 -0.55
C ASN A 151 -12.35 -11.25 0.48
N LEU A 152 -11.81 -10.11 0.06
CA LEU A 152 -11.17 -9.17 0.97
C LEU A 152 -12.18 -8.61 1.97
N TYR A 153 -13.40 -8.25 1.56
CA TYR A 153 -14.36 -7.59 2.47
C TYR A 153 -15.36 -8.55 3.12
N SER A 154 -15.55 -9.76 2.60
CA SER A 154 -16.49 -10.75 3.15
C SER A 154 -15.93 -11.56 4.32
N ILE A 155 -14.61 -11.62 4.48
CA ILE A 155 -13.95 -12.48 5.47
C ILE A 155 -13.60 -11.67 6.72
N SER A 156 -14.14 -12.11 7.86
CA SER A 156 -13.63 -11.76 9.19
C SER A 156 -12.65 -12.85 9.64
N THR A 157 -11.44 -12.47 10.00
CA THR A 157 -10.42 -13.39 10.52
C THR A 157 -10.18 -13.09 12.01
N GLU A 158 -10.02 -14.15 12.80
CA GLU A 158 -9.65 -14.07 14.22
C GLU A 158 -8.13 -14.05 14.43
N ASP A 159 -7.36 -14.39 13.39
CA ASP A 159 -5.90 -14.35 13.41
C ASP A 159 -5.40 -12.92 13.17
N ASP A 160 -4.79 -12.33 14.19
CA ASP A 160 -4.27 -10.96 14.13
C ASP A 160 -3.24 -10.77 13.00
N ALA A 161 -2.35 -11.74 12.75
CA ALA A 161 -1.35 -11.61 11.69
C ALA A 161 -2.00 -11.62 10.29
N GLU A 162 -3.06 -12.41 10.11
CA GLU A 162 -3.84 -12.41 8.87
C GLU A 162 -4.69 -11.14 8.75
N ALA A 163 -5.25 -10.63 9.85
CA ALA A 163 -6.00 -9.38 9.90
C ALA A 163 -5.15 -8.20 9.43
N GLN A 164 -3.88 -8.10 9.89
CA GLN A 164 -2.95 -7.07 9.45
C GLN A 164 -2.68 -7.14 7.93
N LEU A 165 -2.50 -8.34 7.37
CA LEU A 165 -2.31 -8.52 5.92
C LEU A 165 -3.55 -8.11 5.11
N HIS A 166 -4.75 -8.48 5.58
CA HIS A 166 -6.01 -8.05 4.96
C HIS A 166 -6.15 -6.53 5.00
N ALA A 167 -5.91 -5.93 6.16
CA ALA A 167 -6.00 -4.49 6.37
C ALA A 167 -5.00 -3.72 5.48
N GLN A 168 -3.78 -4.24 5.30
CA GLN A 168 -2.78 -3.66 4.40
C GLN A 168 -3.25 -3.71 2.94
N ILE A 169 -3.77 -4.84 2.45
CA ILE A 169 -4.25 -4.94 1.07
C ILE A 169 -5.49 -4.06 0.84
N ARG A 170 -6.44 -4.04 1.77
CA ARG A 170 -7.60 -3.16 1.69
C ARG A 170 -7.18 -1.69 1.68
N SER A 171 -6.17 -1.33 2.48
CA SER A 171 -5.56 0.01 2.42
C SER A 171 -4.96 0.30 1.04
N TYR A 172 -4.38 -0.70 0.36
CA TYR A 172 -3.88 -0.49 -0.99
C TYR A 172 -4.96 -0.43 -2.07
N LEU A 173 -6.12 -1.04 -1.84
CA LEU A 173 -7.21 -1.19 -2.81
C LEU A 173 -8.46 -0.35 -2.50
N ALA A 174 -8.49 0.45 -1.42
CA ALA A 174 -9.73 1.12 -0.98
C ALA A 174 -10.41 2.00 -2.05
N LEU A 175 -9.61 2.62 -2.93
CA LEU A 175 -10.09 3.47 -4.02
C LEU A 175 -10.33 2.73 -5.34
N THR A 176 -10.18 1.41 -5.38
CA THR A 176 -10.44 0.60 -6.59
C THR A 176 -11.86 0.05 -6.65
N ILE A 177 -12.65 0.14 -5.57
CA ILE A 177 -14.05 -0.33 -5.53
C ILE A 177 -14.93 0.63 -6.34
N HIS A 178 -15.44 0.16 -7.47
CA HIS A 178 -16.28 0.91 -8.39
C HIS A 178 -17.77 0.67 -8.10
N PRO A 179 -18.58 1.71 -7.80
CA PRO A 179 -19.98 1.53 -7.39
C PRO A 179 -20.87 0.74 -8.35
N LYS A 180 -20.58 0.80 -9.66
CA LYS A 180 -21.36 0.10 -10.69
C LYS A 180 -20.88 -1.33 -10.96
N GLN A 181 -19.65 -1.67 -10.60
CA GLN A 181 -19.04 -2.98 -10.91
C GLN A 181 -19.01 -3.87 -9.67
N ASP A 182 -18.90 -3.27 -8.48
CA ASP A 182 -18.59 -3.96 -7.23
C ASP A 182 -19.65 -3.67 -6.14
N GLU A 183 -20.94 -3.65 -6.50
CA GLU A 183 -22.03 -3.22 -5.61
C GLU A 183 -22.05 -3.98 -4.26
N SER A 184 -21.88 -5.31 -4.29
CA SER A 184 -21.84 -6.13 -3.06
C SER A 184 -20.63 -5.81 -2.17
N THR A 185 -19.47 -5.60 -2.79
CA THR A 185 -18.24 -5.23 -2.05
C THR A 185 -18.37 -3.83 -1.49
N LEU A 186 -18.97 -2.90 -2.24
CA LEU A 186 -19.22 -1.55 -1.77
C LEU A 186 -20.16 -1.54 -0.56
N ALA A 187 -21.21 -2.37 -0.55
CA ALA A 187 -22.09 -2.51 0.61
C ALA A 187 -21.31 -2.97 1.85
N LEU A 188 -20.51 -4.04 1.73
CA LEU A 188 -19.64 -4.54 2.82
C LEU A 188 -18.65 -3.49 3.31
N PHE A 189 -18.06 -2.72 2.40
CA PHE A 189 -17.15 -1.62 2.75
C PHE A 189 -17.89 -0.51 3.53
N LEU A 190 -19.07 -0.09 3.08
CA LEU A 190 -19.84 0.99 3.73
C LEU A 190 -20.37 0.59 5.12
N GLU A 191 -20.68 -0.69 5.34
CA GLU A 191 -21.08 -1.22 6.66
C GLU A 191 -19.99 -1.04 7.73
N ARG A 192 -18.72 -0.89 7.33
CA ARG A 192 -17.59 -0.71 8.25
C ARG A 192 -17.43 0.74 8.73
N ARG A 193 -18.13 1.71 8.13
CA ARG A 193 -17.88 3.14 8.38
C ARG A 193 -18.01 3.54 9.84
N ASP A 194 -19.09 3.15 10.50
CA ASP A 194 -19.34 3.53 11.90
C ASP A 194 -18.33 2.87 12.85
N THR A 195 -17.95 1.62 12.58
CA THR A 195 -16.88 0.93 13.32
C THR A 195 -15.54 1.65 13.13
N SER A 196 -15.23 2.08 11.91
CA SER A 196 -14.01 2.82 11.59
C SER A 196 -13.97 4.16 12.32
N ARG A 197 -15.07 4.92 12.28
CA ARG A 197 -15.21 6.18 13.04
C ARG A 197 -15.06 5.97 14.54
N ALA A 198 -15.69 4.94 15.07
CA ALA A 198 -15.60 4.64 16.50
C ALA A 198 -14.16 4.29 16.92
N TYR A 199 -13.42 3.61 16.06
CA TYR A 199 -12.00 3.34 16.30
C TYR A 199 -11.16 4.61 16.23
N VAL A 200 -11.35 5.42 15.18
CA VAL A 200 -10.53 6.60 14.89
C VAL A 200 -10.79 7.76 15.87
N TYR A 201 -12.02 7.96 16.32
CA TYR A 201 -12.32 9.04 17.27
C TYR A 201 -12.21 8.61 18.73
N ASN A 202 -11.79 7.38 19.00
CA ASN A 202 -11.50 6.93 20.36
C ASN A 202 -10.10 7.40 20.79
N LEU A 203 -10.05 8.37 21.70
CA LEU A 203 -8.80 9.00 22.14
C LEU A 203 -7.86 8.04 22.89
N GLU A 204 -8.37 6.90 23.40
CA GLU A 204 -7.54 5.89 24.08
C GLU A 204 -6.55 5.17 23.15
N HIS A 205 -6.72 5.32 21.82
CA HIS A 205 -5.83 4.77 20.82
C HIS A 205 -4.61 5.67 20.52
N TYR A 206 -4.53 6.87 21.10
CA TYR A 206 -3.43 7.81 20.82
C TYR A 206 -2.60 8.04 22.09
N LYS A 207 -1.45 7.39 22.18
CA LYS A 207 -0.59 7.37 23.36
C LYS A 207 0.87 7.59 22.98
N ALA A 208 1.68 8.00 23.96
CA ALA A 208 3.14 8.06 23.76
C ALA A 208 3.74 6.72 23.32
N THR A 209 3.20 5.60 23.82
CA THR A 209 3.68 4.25 23.51
C THR A 209 3.51 3.84 22.05
N ASN A 210 2.57 4.44 21.32
CA ASN A 210 2.40 4.25 19.88
C ASN A 210 2.68 5.53 19.08
N GLN A 211 3.41 6.48 19.67
CA GLN A 211 3.80 7.72 19.02
C GLN A 211 2.60 8.48 18.44
N TRP A 212 1.43 8.37 19.10
CA TRP A 212 0.17 9.00 18.70
C TRP A 212 -0.27 8.71 17.25
N GLY A 213 0.25 7.63 16.65
CA GLY A 213 0.01 7.26 15.27
C GLY A 213 -0.48 5.82 15.11
N PRO A 214 -0.59 5.34 13.86
CA PRO A 214 -1.06 3.98 13.55
C PRO A 214 0.05 2.94 13.76
N PHE A 215 0.64 2.91 14.96
CA PHE A 215 1.75 2.02 15.32
C PHE A 215 1.37 1.10 16.48
N HIS A 216 1.99 -0.07 16.52
CA HIS A 216 2.05 -0.92 17.70
C HIS A 216 3.12 -0.40 18.67
N THR A 217 3.13 -0.93 19.89
CA THR A 217 4.09 -0.51 20.94
C THR A 217 5.53 -0.91 20.63
N ASP A 218 5.74 -1.89 19.75
CA ASP A 218 7.06 -2.28 19.23
C ASP A 218 7.51 -1.39 18.06
N GLY A 219 6.68 -0.43 17.65
CA GLY A 219 6.91 0.47 16.54
C GLY A 219 6.59 -0.11 15.16
N SER A 220 6.09 -1.35 15.05
CA SER A 220 5.57 -1.87 13.78
C SER A 220 4.27 -1.17 13.39
N VAL A 221 3.94 -1.14 12.10
CA VAL A 221 2.69 -0.53 11.62
C VAL A 221 1.49 -1.38 12.04
N ASN A 222 0.49 -0.71 12.63
CA ASN A 222 -0.83 -1.30 12.87
C ASN A 222 -1.71 -1.04 11.64
N TRP A 223 -1.67 -1.95 10.67
CA TRP A 223 -2.43 -1.87 9.43
C TRP A 223 -3.95 -1.86 9.66
N THR A 224 -4.44 -2.49 10.73
CA THR A 224 -5.86 -2.37 11.11
C THR A 224 -6.23 -0.93 11.46
N HIS A 225 -5.37 -0.21 12.19
CA HIS A 225 -5.56 1.23 12.45
C HIS A 225 -5.47 2.04 11.13
N VAL A 226 -4.50 1.74 10.27
CA VAL A 226 -4.38 2.39 8.94
C VAL A 226 -5.65 2.21 8.10
N GLU A 227 -6.20 0.99 8.08
CA GLU A 227 -7.45 0.67 7.38
C GLU A 227 -8.61 1.52 7.91
N TYR A 228 -8.80 1.62 9.23
CA TYR A 228 -9.88 2.43 9.78
C TYR A 228 -9.71 3.93 9.47
N LEU A 229 -8.50 4.48 9.54
CA LEU A 229 -8.23 5.86 9.15
C LEU A 229 -8.60 6.08 7.68
N GLN A 230 -8.20 5.14 6.82
CA GLN A 230 -8.46 5.22 5.39
C GLN A 230 -9.93 5.00 5.04
N ASP A 231 -10.65 4.12 5.74
CA ASP A 231 -12.09 3.86 5.56
C ASP A 231 -12.88 5.14 5.81
N VAL A 232 -12.58 5.89 6.88
CA VAL A 232 -13.21 7.19 7.18
C VAL A 232 -12.97 8.19 6.05
N VAL A 233 -11.72 8.41 5.67
CA VAL A 233 -11.37 9.39 4.61
C VAL A 233 -11.97 8.97 3.26
N SER A 234 -11.93 7.69 2.91
CA SER A 234 -12.45 7.16 1.66
C SER A 234 -13.97 7.28 1.57
N CYS A 235 -14.69 7.02 2.67
CA CYS A 235 -16.13 7.24 2.72
C CYS A 235 -16.48 8.72 2.53
N ASN A 236 -15.74 9.63 3.17
CA ASN A 236 -15.99 11.06 3.01
C ASN A 236 -15.75 11.54 1.60
N ILE A 237 -14.64 11.11 0.97
CA ILE A 237 -14.34 11.44 -0.44
C ILE A 237 -15.47 10.98 -1.37
N ARG A 238 -16.11 9.84 -1.10
CA ARG A 238 -17.24 9.32 -1.91
C ARG A 238 -18.50 10.16 -1.78
N GLU A 239 -18.67 10.86 -0.67
CA GLU A 239 -19.82 11.74 -0.40
C GLU A 239 -19.60 13.19 -0.86
N LEU A 240 -18.35 13.55 -1.19
CA LEU A 240 -18.05 14.87 -1.70
C LEU A 240 -18.83 15.13 -3.01
N PRO A 241 -19.36 16.35 -3.21
CA PRO A 241 -20.05 16.72 -4.44
C PRO A 241 -19.18 16.48 -5.69
N GLY A 242 -19.82 16.27 -6.85
CA GLY A 242 -19.10 15.99 -8.11
C GLY A 242 -18.06 17.03 -8.54
N SER A 243 -18.12 18.27 -8.00
CA SER A 243 -17.05 19.27 -8.17
C SER A 243 -15.68 18.84 -7.63
N TRP A 244 -15.65 17.82 -6.76
CA TRP A 244 -14.45 17.24 -6.15
C TRP A 244 -13.96 15.97 -6.88
N ALA A 245 -14.52 15.63 -8.04
CA ALA A 245 -14.19 14.38 -8.75
C ALA A 245 -12.70 14.22 -9.08
N GLN A 246 -11.95 15.34 -9.16
CA GLN A 246 -10.51 15.35 -9.46
C GLN A 246 -9.61 15.45 -8.22
N THR A 247 -10.17 15.58 -7.01
CA THR A 247 -9.40 15.78 -5.78
C THR A 247 -9.27 14.50 -4.96
N ARG A 248 -9.29 13.30 -5.59
CA ARG A 248 -9.02 12.05 -4.88
C ARG A 248 -7.53 11.67 -4.89
N PRO A 249 -7.02 10.95 -3.87
CA PRO A 249 -5.74 10.27 -3.95
C PRO A 249 -5.71 9.24 -5.10
N PRO A 250 -4.53 8.95 -5.68
CA PRO A 250 -4.40 7.86 -6.64
C PRO A 250 -4.42 6.50 -5.93
N SER A 251 -4.97 5.49 -6.60
CA SER A 251 -4.89 4.08 -6.23
C SER A 251 -3.64 3.42 -6.83
N CYS A 252 -3.29 2.22 -6.36
CA CYS A 252 -2.22 1.42 -6.96
C CYS A 252 -2.48 0.99 -8.42
N LEU A 253 -3.70 1.19 -8.93
CA LEU A 253 -4.08 0.85 -10.30
C LEU A 253 -4.16 2.07 -11.22
N ASP A 254 -4.12 3.28 -10.67
CA ASP A 254 -4.19 4.49 -11.50
C ASP A 254 -2.92 4.61 -12.35
N PRO A 255 -3.02 5.12 -13.60
CA PRO A 255 -1.84 5.45 -14.38
C PRO A 255 -1.01 6.52 -13.63
N PRO A 256 0.29 6.65 -13.96
CA PRO A 256 1.06 7.79 -13.45
C PRO A 256 0.37 9.08 -13.91
N ARG A 257 0.20 10.04 -13.00
CA ARG A 257 -0.32 11.37 -13.33
C ARG A 257 0.66 12.08 -14.28
N GLU A 258 0.13 12.76 -15.30
CA GLU A 258 0.85 13.27 -16.47
C GLU A 258 1.81 14.46 -16.22
N GLY A 259 2.22 14.80 -15.01
CA GLY A 259 3.22 15.87 -14.77
C GLY A 259 4.63 15.40 -14.36
N ARG A 260 4.88 14.09 -14.28
CA ARG A 260 6.15 13.54 -13.75
C ARG A 260 7.35 13.65 -14.70
N ALA A 261 7.22 14.32 -15.84
CA ALA A 261 8.31 14.50 -16.81
C ALA A 261 9.51 15.30 -16.26
N SER A 262 9.43 15.90 -15.07
CA SER A 262 10.53 16.70 -14.48
C SER A 262 11.13 16.15 -13.18
N GLY A 263 10.82 14.93 -12.74
CA GLY A 263 11.41 14.39 -11.50
C GLY A 263 11.25 12.89 -11.36
N LEU A 264 12.09 12.13 -12.05
CA LEU A 264 12.39 10.75 -11.65
C LEU A 264 12.88 10.78 -10.20
N MET A 265 12.34 9.91 -9.34
CA MET A 265 12.75 9.87 -7.94
C MET A 265 14.27 9.64 -7.82
N SER A 266 14.96 10.56 -7.16
CA SER A 266 16.38 10.43 -6.85
C SER A 266 16.58 9.43 -5.71
N GLU A 267 17.79 8.87 -5.57
CA GLU A 267 18.11 8.03 -4.41
C GLU A 267 18.17 8.84 -3.10
N GLU A 268 18.37 10.16 -3.21
CA GLU A 268 18.40 11.11 -2.09
C GLU A 268 17.00 11.39 -1.54
N ASP A 269 15.99 11.48 -2.42
CA ASP A 269 14.57 11.58 -2.03
C ASP A 269 13.88 10.22 -2.14
N TRP A 270 14.34 9.24 -1.36
CA TRP A 270 13.80 7.88 -1.46
C TRP A 270 12.30 7.82 -1.13
N ALA A 271 11.78 8.68 -0.25
CA ALA A 271 10.36 8.70 0.12
C ALA A 271 9.48 9.53 -0.82
N GLY A 272 10.07 10.39 -1.66
CA GLY A 272 9.37 11.21 -2.64
C GLY A 272 8.80 12.51 -2.08
N VAL A 273 9.43 13.05 -1.03
CA VAL A 273 9.09 14.25 -0.27
C VAL A 273 8.86 15.47 -1.16
N GLU A 274 9.76 15.75 -2.11
CA GLU A 274 9.81 17.07 -2.73
C GLU A 274 8.62 17.37 -3.64
N GLY A 275 7.96 18.51 -3.49
CA GLY A 275 6.95 19.01 -4.42
C GLY A 275 5.62 19.34 -3.74
N THR A 276 4.57 19.39 -4.57
CA THR A 276 3.23 19.80 -4.13
C THR A 276 2.36 18.62 -3.72
N TRP A 277 1.71 18.74 -2.57
CA TRP A 277 0.86 17.72 -1.95
C TRP A 277 -0.52 18.28 -1.63
N ARG A 278 -1.51 17.38 -1.64
CA ARG A 278 -2.86 17.60 -1.14
C ARG A 278 -3.06 16.74 0.10
N ARG A 279 -3.74 17.28 1.10
CA ARG A 279 -4.07 16.58 2.34
C ARG A 279 -5.54 16.72 2.65
N TYR A 280 -6.25 15.60 2.73
CA TYR A 280 -7.53 15.56 3.42
C TYR A 280 -7.28 15.44 4.92
N VAL A 281 -7.98 16.24 5.71
CA VAL A 281 -8.13 16.02 7.15
C VAL A 281 -9.62 15.91 7.45
N CYS A 282 -10.01 14.86 8.19
CA CYS A 282 -11.39 14.69 8.64
C CYS A 282 -11.47 14.89 10.16
N PHE A 283 -12.56 15.49 10.63
CA PHE A 283 -12.77 15.77 12.05
C PHE A 283 -14.26 15.91 12.36
N MET A 284 -14.62 15.65 13.60
CA MET A 284 -15.95 15.94 14.14
C MET A 284 -15.89 17.17 15.07
N ASP A 285 -17.03 17.81 15.35
CA ASP A 285 -17.11 18.92 16.31
C ASP A 285 -16.54 18.47 17.66
N TYR A 286 -15.78 19.35 18.33
CA TYR A 286 -15.13 18.99 19.59
C TYR A 286 -16.15 18.58 20.67
N ARG A 287 -17.36 19.15 20.69
CA ARG A 287 -18.42 18.75 21.63
C ARG A 287 -18.90 17.34 21.33
N ASP A 288 -19.02 16.98 20.05
CA ASP A 288 -19.38 15.62 19.66
C ASP A 288 -18.25 14.65 20.01
N LEU A 289 -16.98 15.04 19.80
CA LEU A 289 -15.81 14.22 20.16
C LEU A 289 -15.75 13.96 21.66
N PHE A 290 -15.95 15.01 22.47
CA PHE A 290 -16.01 14.92 23.91
C PHE A 290 -17.20 14.06 24.36
N ALA A 291 -18.37 14.27 23.77
CA ALA A 291 -19.57 13.48 24.06
C ALA A 291 -19.34 11.99 23.75
N PHE A 292 -18.76 11.69 22.60
CA PHE A 292 -18.41 10.33 22.19
C PHE A 292 -17.44 9.68 23.17
N ASN A 293 -16.39 10.37 23.62
CA ASN A 293 -15.35 9.76 24.46
C ASN A 293 -15.69 9.66 25.96
N PHE A 294 -16.53 10.55 26.49
CA PHE A 294 -16.63 10.74 27.95
C PHE A 294 -18.06 10.71 28.51
N THR A 295 -19.10 10.56 27.69
CA THR A 295 -20.49 10.60 28.15
C THR A 295 -21.24 9.28 27.94
N GLU A 296 -22.34 9.10 28.65
CA GLU A 296 -23.22 7.93 28.53
C GLU A 296 -24.20 8.00 27.33
N LEU A 297 -24.01 8.96 26.42
CA LEU A 297 -24.84 9.08 25.23
C LEU A 297 -24.68 7.87 24.30
N ALA A 298 -25.73 7.57 23.53
CA ALA A 298 -25.75 6.53 22.50
C ALA A 298 -25.25 5.14 22.95
N GLY A 299 -25.47 4.76 24.22
CA GLY A 299 -25.08 3.45 24.74
C GLY A 299 -23.69 3.40 25.36
N GLY A 300 -23.16 4.54 25.78
CA GLY A 300 -21.95 4.66 26.57
C GLY A 300 -20.76 5.26 25.81
N PRO A 301 -19.68 5.59 26.53
CA PRO A 301 -18.45 6.10 25.94
C PRO A 301 -17.92 5.19 24.83
N LYS A 302 -17.51 5.79 23.71
CA LYS A 302 -16.84 5.17 22.56
C LYS A 302 -17.72 4.16 21.80
N ASN A 303 -19.05 4.22 21.98
CA ASN A 303 -19.98 3.29 21.34
C ASN A 303 -20.26 3.67 19.88
N PRO A 304 -20.09 2.77 18.89
CA PRO A 304 -20.37 3.05 17.48
C PRO A 304 -21.79 3.54 17.18
N LYS A 305 -22.76 3.25 18.06
CA LYS A 305 -24.13 3.77 17.95
C LYS A 305 -24.20 5.30 17.92
N PHE A 306 -23.18 6.00 18.43
CA PHE A 306 -23.09 7.46 18.37
C PHE A 306 -23.21 8.00 16.94
N PHE A 307 -22.57 7.34 15.98
CA PHE A 307 -22.55 7.78 14.58
C PHE A 307 -23.85 7.50 13.81
N LYS A 308 -24.79 6.78 14.43
CA LYS A 308 -26.13 6.54 13.86
C LYS A 308 -27.08 7.72 14.02
N ASP A 309 -26.70 8.74 14.81
CA ASP A 309 -27.50 9.96 14.91
C ASP A 309 -27.52 10.69 13.56
N PRO A 310 -28.69 10.91 12.93
CA PRO A 310 -28.79 11.61 11.65
C PRO A 310 -28.25 13.05 11.68
N ARG A 311 -28.09 13.63 12.88
CA ARG A 311 -27.54 14.97 13.10
C ARG A 311 -26.02 14.98 13.18
N PHE A 312 -25.38 13.83 13.37
CA PHE A 312 -23.93 13.73 13.35
C PHE A 312 -23.40 14.23 12.00
N ARG A 313 -22.35 15.05 12.07
CA ARG A 313 -21.65 15.62 10.92
C ARG A 313 -20.16 15.48 11.14
N GLU A 314 -19.47 15.13 10.06
CA GLU A 314 -18.03 14.97 10.02
C GLU A 314 -17.51 15.88 8.90
N ALA A 315 -16.67 16.83 9.29
CA ALA A 315 -16.10 17.77 8.36
C ALA A 315 -14.88 17.17 7.66
N THR A 316 -14.71 17.51 6.39
CA THR A 316 -13.55 17.15 5.56
C THR A 316 -12.97 18.41 4.94
N ARG A 317 -11.68 18.67 5.20
CA ARG A 317 -10.94 19.81 4.65
C ARG A 317 -9.84 19.35 3.72
N LEU A 318 -9.70 20.04 2.59
CA LEU A 318 -8.56 19.89 1.69
C LEU A 318 -7.53 20.99 1.93
N ILE A 319 -6.29 20.58 2.13
CA ILE A 319 -5.13 21.45 2.45
C ILE A 319 -4.05 21.23 1.38
N GLU A 320 -3.38 22.30 0.96
CA GLU A 320 -2.16 22.23 0.16
C GLU A 320 -0.93 22.15 1.06
N LEU A 321 0.05 21.33 0.70
CA LEU A 321 1.39 21.38 1.27
C LEU A 321 2.42 21.50 0.15
N LYS A 322 3.46 22.32 0.36
CA LYS A 322 4.65 22.38 -0.49
C LYS A 322 5.84 21.96 0.36
N LEU A 323 6.40 20.81 0.03
CA LEU A 323 7.44 20.15 0.83
C LEU A 323 8.75 20.10 0.05
N HIS A 324 9.87 20.18 0.76
CA HIS A 324 11.22 19.99 0.23
C HIS A 324 12.09 19.27 1.27
N ILE A 325 13.17 18.65 0.81
CA ILE A 325 14.17 18.09 1.72
C ILE A 325 14.97 19.23 2.33
N ALA A 326 14.99 19.28 3.66
CA ALA A 326 15.74 20.26 4.43
C ALA A 326 16.98 19.60 5.06
N ARG A 327 17.93 20.42 5.51
CA ARG A 327 18.97 19.93 6.43
C ARG A 327 18.44 19.92 7.85
N SER A 328 18.89 18.98 8.68
CA SER A 328 18.52 18.93 10.10
C SER A 328 18.80 20.26 10.84
N SER A 329 19.88 20.97 10.47
CA SER A 329 20.24 22.29 11.02
C SER A 329 19.28 23.42 10.64
N GLU A 330 18.45 23.25 9.62
CA GLU A 330 17.49 24.26 9.14
C GLU A 330 16.15 24.16 9.89
N LEU A 331 15.87 23.04 10.56
CA LEU A 331 14.65 22.83 11.32
C LEU A 331 14.71 23.58 12.66
N ARG A 332 13.76 24.49 12.88
CA ARG A 332 13.75 25.35 14.08
C ARG A 332 12.98 24.70 15.22
N TYR A 333 11.86 24.05 14.92
CA TYR A 333 10.88 23.53 15.88
C TYR A 333 10.87 22.01 15.97
N TYR A 334 11.31 21.34 14.91
CA TYR A 334 11.42 19.89 14.89
C TYR A 334 12.84 19.41 15.19
N ARG A 335 12.95 18.27 15.88
CA ARG A 335 14.20 17.60 16.18
C ARG A 335 14.14 16.17 15.64
N PRO A 336 14.78 15.89 14.50
CA PRO A 336 14.76 14.56 13.93
C PRO A 336 15.54 13.59 14.83
N PRO A 337 15.19 12.29 14.83
CA PRO A 337 15.94 11.27 15.54
C PRO A 337 17.41 11.24 15.11
N THR A 338 18.32 11.12 16.07
CA THR A 338 19.77 11.17 15.88
C THR A 338 20.35 9.94 15.21
N GLU A 339 19.65 8.79 15.24
CA GLU A 339 20.14 7.53 14.69
C GLU A 339 19.22 7.03 13.57
N SER A 340 19.75 6.96 12.35
CA SER A 340 19.13 6.23 11.24
C SER A 340 19.74 4.84 11.17
N HIS A 341 18.99 3.81 11.55
CA HIS A 341 19.48 2.43 11.55
C HIS A 341 19.50 1.78 10.16
N HIS A 342 18.94 2.43 9.12
CA HIS A 342 18.82 1.83 7.79
C HIS A 342 19.83 2.43 6.79
N PRO A 343 20.89 1.70 6.38
CA PRO A 343 21.95 2.24 5.54
C PRO A 343 21.48 2.71 4.15
N ALA A 344 20.42 2.10 3.61
CA ALA A 344 19.90 2.43 2.29
C ALA A 344 18.80 3.50 2.30
N TYR A 345 18.27 3.84 3.48
CA TYR A 345 17.15 4.77 3.62
C TYR A 345 17.42 5.69 4.82
N PRO A 346 18.32 6.67 4.65
CA PRO A 346 18.65 7.62 5.71
C PRO A 346 17.43 8.48 6.06
N THR A 347 17.34 8.92 7.31
CA THR A 347 16.30 9.88 7.75
C THR A 347 16.27 11.11 6.85
N LEU A 348 15.11 11.42 6.28
CA LEU A 348 14.88 12.63 5.48
C LEU A 348 14.28 13.70 6.36
N CYS A 349 14.89 14.87 6.44
CA CYS A 349 14.31 16.04 7.11
C CYS A 349 13.40 16.78 6.14
N ILE A 350 12.20 17.16 6.59
CA ILE A 350 11.20 17.84 5.77
C ILE A 350 11.10 19.30 6.22
N GLY A 351 11.16 20.21 5.26
CA GLY A 351 10.75 21.61 5.41
C GLY A 351 9.65 21.95 4.41
N GLY A 352 8.85 22.97 4.70
CA GLY A 352 7.79 23.38 3.78
C GLY A 352 6.79 24.39 4.32
N SER A 353 5.67 24.50 3.60
CA SER A 353 4.53 25.32 3.96
C SER A 353 3.22 24.57 3.71
N SER A 354 2.20 24.86 4.50
CA SER A 354 0.83 24.39 4.27
C SER A 354 -0.11 25.57 4.08
N LYS A 355 -1.17 25.38 3.30
CA LYS A 355 -2.19 26.38 3.03
C LYS A 355 -3.59 25.77 3.04
N GLY A 356 -4.46 26.32 3.89
CA GLY A 356 -5.88 25.93 3.98
C GLY A 356 -6.80 26.77 3.10
N VAL A 357 -8.09 26.40 3.07
CA VAL A 357 -9.15 27.06 2.31
C VAL A 357 -9.29 28.55 2.67
N ASN A 358 -9.14 28.87 3.96
CA ASN A 358 -9.28 30.24 4.47
C ASN A 358 -8.05 31.12 4.21
N GLY A 359 -7.04 30.61 3.48
CA GLY A 359 -5.79 31.31 3.23
C GLY A 359 -4.80 31.28 4.40
N ASN A 360 -5.14 30.61 5.50
CA ASN A 360 -4.20 30.40 6.61
C ASN A 360 -3.01 29.58 6.12
N GLU A 361 -1.81 30.14 6.29
CA GLU A 361 -0.56 29.50 5.94
C GLU A 361 0.19 29.10 7.22
N ALA A 362 0.80 27.91 7.19
CA ALA A 362 1.61 27.39 8.30
C ALA A 362 2.97 26.96 7.77
N ILE A 363 4.01 27.13 8.57
CA ILE A 363 5.31 26.51 8.32
C ILE A 363 5.18 25.01 8.63
N VAL A 364 5.82 24.18 7.81
CA VAL A 364 5.83 22.73 7.98
C VAL A 364 7.26 22.28 8.22
N GLU A 365 7.46 21.51 9.28
CA GLU A 365 8.73 20.82 9.58
C GLU A 365 8.44 19.36 9.93
N GLY A 366 9.41 18.47 9.77
CA GLY A 366 9.21 17.07 10.10
C GLY A 366 10.32 16.15 9.61
N CYS A 367 10.03 14.85 9.55
CA CYS A 367 10.93 13.88 8.93
C CYS A 367 10.22 12.65 8.34
N VAL A 368 10.96 11.91 7.52
CA VAL A 368 10.61 10.56 7.07
C VAL A 368 11.68 9.57 7.50
N ILE A 369 11.27 8.46 8.11
CA ILE A 369 12.16 7.43 8.64
C ILE A 369 11.70 6.06 8.12
N MET A 370 12.67 5.19 7.79
CA MET A 370 12.38 3.80 7.48
C MET A 370 12.16 2.99 8.76
N GLY A 371 10.99 2.35 8.85
CA GLY A 371 10.69 1.43 9.93
C GLY A 371 11.47 0.12 9.86
N GLN A 372 11.57 -0.58 10.99
CA GLN A 372 12.19 -1.92 11.04
C GLN A 372 11.39 -2.97 10.25
N ASP A 373 10.11 -2.71 10.07
CA ASP A 373 9.16 -3.44 9.23
C ASP A 373 9.25 -3.08 7.74
N GLY A 374 10.17 -2.18 7.34
CA GLY A 374 10.37 -1.78 5.96
C GLY A 374 9.35 -0.77 5.43
N VAL A 375 8.54 -0.16 6.31
CA VAL A 375 7.53 0.84 5.93
C VAL A 375 7.99 2.25 6.30
N ALA A 376 7.82 3.20 5.38
CA ALA A 376 8.21 4.59 5.60
C ALA A 376 7.21 5.31 6.52
N ARG A 377 7.74 5.98 7.55
CA ARG A 377 6.97 6.68 8.59
C ARG A 377 7.18 8.17 8.45
N TRP A 378 6.09 8.91 8.43
CA TRP A 378 6.07 10.35 8.27
C TRP A 378 5.64 11.01 9.56
N GLU A 379 6.43 11.97 10.00
CA GLU A 379 6.10 12.87 11.10
C GLU A 379 6.17 14.30 10.58
N ILE A 380 5.08 15.05 10.75
CA ILE A 380 4.96 16.42 10.25
C ILE A 380 4.31 17.28 11.32
N ILE A 381 4.95 18.39 11.68
CA ILE A 381 4.35 19.44 12.51
C ILE A 381 3.97 20.65 11.67
N SER A 382 2.82 21.26 11.99
CA SER A 382 2.37 22.53 11.40
C SER A 382 2.48 23.63 12.45
N ILE A 383 3.19 24.70 12.07
CA ILE A 383 3.59 25.81 12.94
C ILE A 383 2.87 27.07 12.46
N TYR A 384 2.05 27.65 13.32
CA TYR A 384 1.32 28.89 13.08
C TYR A 384 1.86 29.97 14.00
N ASP A 385 2.15 31.15 13.45
CA ASP A 385 2.68 32.29 14.21
C ASP A 385 3.87 31.91 15.11
N ASP A 386 4.81 31.12 14.59
CA ASP A 386 5.98 30.59 15.30
C ASP A 386 5.67 29.66 16.51
N HIS A 387 4.44 29.16 16.61
CA HIS A 387 4.01 28.17 17.61
C HIS A 387 3.61 26.85 16.92
N PRO A 388 4.28 25.72 17.24
CA PRO A 388 3.81 24.39 16.84
C PRO A 388 2.41 24.16 17.44
N GLN A 389 1.44 23.80 16.60
CA GLN A 389 0.06 23.57 17.04
C GLN A 389 -0.46 22.18 16.70
N TRP A 390 -0.11 21.69 15.51
CA TRP A 390 -0.61 20.42 14.99
C TRP A 390 0.54 19.48 14.70
N SER A 391 0.39 18.22 15.10
CA SER A 391 1.25 17.11 14.72
C SER A 391 0.50 16.15 13.79
N SER A 392 1.22 15.43 12.95
CA SER A 392 0.69 14.44 12.02
C SER A 392 1.66 13.27 11.95
N HIS A 393 1.18 12.08 12.30
CA HIS A 393 1.94 10.83 12.27
C HIS A 393 1.28 9.86 11.31
N GLY A 394 2.02 9.34 10.34
CA GLY A 394 1.46 8.47 9.30
C GLY A 394 2.44 7.52 8.65
N VAL A 395 1.90 6.67 7.78
CA VAL A 395 2.63 5.63 7.04
C VAL A 395 2.46 5.85 5.54
N GLN A 396 3.54 5.68 4.78
CA GLN A 396 3.46 5.71 3.31
C GLN A 396 2.90 4.38 2.80
N ILE A 397 1.78 4.44 2.07
CA ILE A 397 1.09 3.26 1.54
C ILE A 397 1.54 2.95 0.11
N GLY A 398 1.63 1.67 -0.24
CA GLY A 398 2.12 1.19 -1.53
C GLY A 398 3.65 1.13 -1.66
N GLY A 399 4.38 1.27 -0.55
CA GLY A 399 5.84 1.20 -0.51
C GLY A 399 6.55 2.53 -0.79
N VAL A 400 7.88 2.44 -0.84
CA VAL A 400 8.79 3.59 -0.96
C VAL A 400 8.50 4.43 -2.21
N GLY A 401 8.24 5.73 -2.01
CA GLY A 401 8.00 6.67 -3.12
C GLY A 401 6.65 6.51 -3.83
N SER A 402 5.75 5.70 -3.25
CA SER A 402 4.44 5.44 -3.81
C SER A 402 3.62 6.71 -3.98
N ALA A 403 2.92 6.81 -5.12
CA ALA A 403 2.03 7.92 -5.41
C ALA A 403 0.76 7.92 -4.55
N MET A 404 0.42 6.76 -3.95
CA MET A 404 -0.78 6.59 -3.11
C MET A 404 -0.71 7.47 -1.85
N GLY A 405 0.50 7.86 -1.44
CA GLY A 405 0.71 8.87 -0.42
C GLY A 405 0.79 8.28 0.99
N VAL A 406 0.36 9.06 1.97
CA VAL A 406 0.52 8.82 3.40
C VAL A 406 -0.84 8.84 4.09
N ILE A 407 -1.15 7.81 4.86
CA ILE A 407 -2.32 7.73 5.75
C ILE A 407 -1.84 7.90 7.17
N GLY A 408 -2.56 8.68 7.97
CA GLY A 408 -2.18 8.85 9.36
C GLY A 408 -3.21 9.59 10.19
N VAL A 409 -2.74 10.01 11.36
CA VAL A 409 -3.50 10.71 12.40
C VAL A 409 -2.96 12.11 12.52
N TRP A 410 -3.83 13.10 12.57
CA TRP A 410 -3.48 14.45 13.03
C TRP A 410 -3.99 14.65 14.45
N THR A 411 -3.22 15.37 15.28
CA THR A 411 -3.58 15.76 16.65
C THR A 411 -2.80 17.03 17.03
N THR A 412 -2.92 17.53 18.26
CA THR A 412 -2.08 18.67 18.69
C THR A 412 -0.65 18.25 19.00
N THR A 413 0.27 19.20 19.12
CA THR A 413 1.67 18.91 19.52
C THR A 413 1.85 18.67 21.02
N ASN A 414 0.87 19.03 21.85
CA ASN A 414 0.94 18.81 23.31
C ASN A 414 0.59 17.38 23.67
N HIS A 415 -0.32 16.78 22.90
CA HIS A 415 -0.84 15.44 23.12
C HIS A 415 -1.50 15.27 24.50
N ASP A 416 -2.27 16.28 24.90
CA ASP A 416 -3.10 16.24 26.10
C ASP A 416 -4.20 15.15 25.96
N PRO A 417 -4.68 14.54 27.05
CA PRO A 417 -5.60 13.39 26.98
C PRO A 417 -6.94 13.65 26.27
N ASP A 418 -7.37 14.91 26.21
CA ASP A 418 -8.60 15.39 25.58
C ASP A 418 -8.33 16.15 24.27
N ASP A 419 -7.10 16.09 23.75
CA ASP A 419 -6.76 16.68 22.47
C ASP A 419 -7.56 16.05 21.33
N PRO A 420 -7.99 16.86 20.35
CA PRO A 420 -8.63 16.32 19.17
C PRO A 420 -7.67 15.43 18.38
N ALA A 421 -8.22 14.36 17.81
CA ALA A 421 -7.53 13.48 16.88
C ALA A 421 -8.46 13.12 15.71
N GLY A 422 -7.88 12.89 14.54
CA GLY A 422 -8.65 12.44 13.38
C GLY A 422 -7.75 11.97 12.24
N PRO A 423 -8.34 11.40 11.18
CA PRO A 423 -7.56 10.83 10.10
C PRO A 423 -7.14 11.89 9.08
N PHE A 424 -6.01 11.66 8.43
CA PHE A 424 -5.61 12.37 7.23
C PHE A 424 -5.17 11.42 6.12
N TRP A 425 -5.29 11.89 4.88
CA TRP A 425 -4.67 11.29 3.71
C TRP A 425 -3.93 12.37 2.91
N LEU A 426 -2.60 12.26 2.84
CA LEU A 426 -1.69 13.15 2.13
C LEU A 426 -1.21 12.49 0.84
N TRP A 427 -1.36 13.11 -0.33
CA TRP A 427 -0.88 12.57 -1.61
C TRP A 427 -0.32 13.65 -2.54
N LYS A 428 0.60 13.25 -3.43
CA LYS A 428 1.31 14.18 -4.31
C LYS A 428 0.44 14.58 -5.51
N VAL A 429 0.53 15.84 -5.89
CA VAL A 429 -0.12 16.41 -7.08
C VAL A 429 0.90 17.13 -7.95
N GLU A 430 0.49 17.50 -9.15
CA GLU A 430 1.29 18.36 -10.02
C GLU A 430 1.39 19.77 -9.43
N ASP A 431 2.52 20.44 -9.62
CA ASP A 431 2.75 21.77 -9.04
C ASP A 431 1.76 22.83 -9.53
N ASN A 432 1.22 22.63 -10.74
CA ASN A 432 0.20 23.49 -11.35
C ASN A 432 -1.23 22.99 -11.11
N SER A 433 -1.44 22.00 -10.24
CA SER A 433 -2.77 21.46 -9.94
C SER A 433 -3.67 22.56 -9.37
N PRO A 434 -4.91 22.73 -9.87
CA PRO A 434 -5.80 23.80 -9.44
C PRO A 434 -5.91 23.89 -7.92
N THR A 435 -5.71 25.09 -7.38
CA THR A 435 -5.77 25.42 -5.95
C THR A 435 -7.19 25.57 -5.43
N HIS A 436 -8.17 24.89 -6.03
CA HIS A 436 -9.53 24.85 -5.50
C HIS A 436 -9.56 24.02 -4.21
N LEU A 437 -9.01 24.61 -3.15
CA LEU A 437 -9.16 24.16 -1.79
C LEU A 437 -10.62 24.37 -1.43
N MET A 438 -11.22 23.35 -0.85
CA MET A 438 -12.63 23.34 -0.50
C MET A 438 -12.80 22.72 0.89
N GLU A 439 -13.90 23.05 1.56
CA GLU A 439 -14.30 22.50 2.85
C GLU A 439 -15.73 21.97 2.73
N PHE A 440 -15.97 20.80 3.30
CA PHE A 440 -17.29 20.17 3.37
C PHE A 440 -17.58 19.82 4.82
N THR A 441 -18.72 20.28 5.35
CA THR A 441 -19.12 20.15 6.77
C THR A 441 -20.45 19.44 6.92
#